data_AF-A0A8J2MME3-F1
#
_entry.id   AF-A0A8J2MME3-F1
#
_cell.length_a   1.000
_cell.length_b   1.000
_cell.length_c   1.000
_cell.angle_alpha   90.00
_cell.angle_beta   90.00
_cell.angle_gamma   90.00
#
_symmetry.space_group_name_H-M   'P 1'
#
loop_
_entity.id
_entity.type
_entity.pdbx_description
1 polymer ?
#
loop_
_entity_poly.entity_id
_entity_poly.type
_entity_poly.pdbx_seq_one_letter_code
_entity_poly.pdbx_strand_id
1 'polypeptide(L)'
;MNKVTRKQLTLGARRKDRPKKRRRSFNGENTETDDSSFTSTSAKKLKGDDREHVPEEYTLQYSIIDFALVFSTLSSFVRCSNIIKNEDEDQLCNGKVQFKQCSKFGLGFKIVVECERCDPKYILSCQKIGRMYELNRRFFFVMRILGLGLAGCKKFCGLMDISSSFLNQSTYDFYIGKIYECIDTVTQTLFSSAAEEEKQLTSLENDLQDTTDVSVSSDGIWNKRGFSSLFGVTSLMGYNSGKVLDVLLKFSYVKAGKIN
;
A
#
# COMPACT_ATOMS: atom_id res chain seq x y z
N MET A 1 60.07 -28.72 8.92
CA MET A 1 58.94 -27.89 8.43
C MET A 1 59.29 -26.43 8.65
N ASN A 2 59.72 -25.72 7.60
CA ASN A 2 60.22 -24.35 7.71
C ASN A 2 59.08 -23.33 7.62
N LYS A 3 59.05 -22.37 8.57
CA LYS A 3 58.05 -21.29 8.60
C LYS A 3 58.37 -20.24 7.54
N VAL A 4 57.46 -20.07 6.59
CA VAL A 4 57.50 -19.02 5.56
C VAL A 4 57.23 -17.66 6.22
N THR A 5 58.10 -16.69 5.98
CA THR A 5 57.99 -15.33 6.56
C THR A 5 57.04 -14.45 5.75
N ARG A 6 56.33 -13.54 6.43
CA ARG A 6 55.29 -12.64 5.90
C ARG A 6 55.71 -11.78 4.69
N LYS A 7 57.01 -11.60 4.47
CA LYS A 7 57.59 -10.91 3.29
C LYS A 7 57.59 -11.75 2.01
N GLN A 8 57.53 -13.09 2.10
CA GLN A 8 57.48 -13.98 0.93
C GLN A 8 56.06 -14.12 0.34
N LEU A 9 55.00 -13.91 1.13
CA LEU A 9 53.61 -13.92 0.65
C LEU A 9 53.23 -12.68 -0.17
N THR A 10 54.01 -11.59 -0.05
CA THR A 10 53.68 -10.30 -0.68
C THR A 10 54.25 -10.12 -2.08
N LEU A 11 55.16 -11.00 -2.53
CA LEU A 11 55.80 -10.90 -3.86
C LEU A 11 55.13 -11.77 -4.94
N GLY A 12 54.21 -12.66 -4.59
CA GLY A 12 53.55 -13.59 -5.53
C GLY A 12 52.12 -13.22 -5.94
N ALA A 13 51.47 -12.24 -5.29
CA ALA A 13 50.07 -11.93 -5.54
C ALA A 13 49.90 -10.67 -6.40
N ARG A 14 50.33 -10.73 -7.67
CA ARG A 14 49.78 -9.81 -8.68
C ARG A 14 48.30 -10.17 -8.88
N ARG A 15 47.39 -9.52 -8.14
CA ARG A 15 45.97 -9.50 -8.49
C ARG A 15 45.89 -8.96 -9.91
N LYS A 16 45.46 -9.78 -10.87
CA LYS A 16 45.03 -9.29 -12.18
C LYS A 16 43.92 -8.28 -11.90
N ASP A 17 44.13 -7.03 -12.29
CA ASP A 17 43.11 -5.99 -12.18
C ASP A 17 41.84 -6.50 -12.86
N ARG A 18 40.74 -6.55 -12.10
CA ARG A 18 39.43 -6.85 -12.65
C ARG A 18 39.12 -5.75 -13.66
N PRO A 19 38.80 -6.05 -14.94
CA PRO A 19 38.51 -5.02 -15.91
C PRO A 19 37.37 -4.15 -15.39
N LYS A 20 37.56 -2.83 -15.43
CA LYS A 20 36.57 -1.83 -15.03
C LYS A 20 35.26 -2.16 -15.78
N LYS A 21 34.22 -2.57 -15.06
CA LYS A 21 32.90 -2.83 -15.66
C LYS A 21 32.46 -1.51 -16.33
N ARG A 22 32.35 -1.49 -17.66
CA ARG A 22 31.76 -0.36 -18.38
C ARG A 22 30.39 -0.09 -17.74
N ARG A 23 30.12 1.16 -17.37
CA ARG A 23 28.75 1.59 -17.07
C ARG A 23 27.95 1.37 -18.35
N ARG A 24 27.16 0.30 -18.41
CA ARG A 24 26.11 0.19 -19.42
C ARG A 24 25.12 1.30 -19.10
N SER A 25 24.98 2.27 -19.99
CA SER A 25 23.85 3.18 -19.97
C SER A 25 22.60 2.31 -20.07
N PHE A 26 21.67 2.52 -19.16
CA PHE A 26 20.36 1.89 -19.20
C PHE A 26 19.65 2.43 -20.46
N ASN A 27 19.48 1.59 -21.47
CA ASN A 27 18.71 1.90 -22.68
C ASN A 27 17.41 1.10 -22.58
N GLY A 28 16.31 1.78 -22.24
CA GLY A 28 15.02 1.13 -21.94
C GLY A 28 14.35 0.46 -23.14
N GLU A 29 14.78 0.78 -24.37
CA GLU A 29 14.13 0.31 -25.60
C GLU A 29 14.46 -1.14 -26.00
N ASN A 30 15.51 -1.75 -25.43
CA ASN A 30 15.91 -3.12 -25.81
C ASN A 30 15.50 -4.20 -24.79
N THR A 31 14.71 -3.85 -23.78
CA THR A 31 14.39 -4.76 -22.66
C THR A 31 13.27 -5.75 -23.00
N GLU A 32 12.55 -5.56 -24.09
CA GLU A 32 11.31 -6.31 -24.39
C GLU A 32 11.45 -7.32 -25.54
N THR A 33 12.64 -7.62 -26.06
CA THR A 33 12.79 -8.47 -27.27
C THR A 33 13.76 -9.65 -27.17
N ASP A 34 14.12 -10.11 -25.97
CA ASP A 34 14.92 -11.34 -25.85
C ASP A 34 14.30 -12.33 -24.85
N ASP A 35 13.27 -13.02 -25.34
CA ASP A 35 12.37 -13.89 -24.59
C ASP A 35 12.86 -15.35 -24.46
N SER A 36 14.17 -15.60 -24.58
CA SER A 36 14.66 -16.96 -24.36
C SER A 36 16.04 -17.05 -23.69
N SER A 37 16.06 -17.77 -22.57
CA SER A 37 17.20 -18.46 -21.94
C SER A 37 17.94 -17.86 -20.73
N PHE A 38 17.52 -16.74 -20.14
CA PHE A 38 18.03 -16.32 -18.82
C PHE A 38 16.91 -16.16 -17.79
N THR A 39 16.28 -17.28 -17.41
CA THR A 39 15.50 -17.31 -16.17
C THR A 39 16.47 -17.18 -15.01
N SER A 40 16.54 -15.98 -14.42
CA SER A 40 17.28 -15.77 -13.17
C SER A 40 16.75 -16.72 -12.10
N THR A 41 17.59 -17.07 -11.12
CA THR A 41 17.15 -17.80 -9.93
C THR A 41 15.96 -17.14 -9.25
N SER A 42 15.84 -15.80 -9.33
CA SER A 42 14.68 -15.04 -8.88
C SER A 42 13.40 -15.34 -9.67
N ALA A 43 13.47 -15.47 -11.00
CA ALA A 43 12.33 -15.81 -11.85
C ALA A 43 11.82 -17.25 -11.60
N LYS A 44 12.73 -18.17 -11.25
CA LYS A 44 12.34 -19.54 -10.84
C LYS A 44 11.61 -19.56 -9.48
N LYS A 45 11.96 -18.68 -8.54
CA LYS A 45 11.26 -18.53 -7.25
C LYS A 45 9.85 -17.92 -7.39
N LEU A 46 9.56 -17.23 -8.48
CA LEU A 46 8.23 -16.66 -8.77
C LEU A 46 7.30 -17.65 -9.50
N LYS A 47 7.73 -18.88 -9.79
CA LYS A 47 6.93 -19.88 -10.53
C LYS A 47 5.94 -20.69 -9.68
N GLY A 48 5.83 -20.41 -8.38
CA GLY A 48 4.75 -20.93 -7.53
C GLY A 48 3.59 -19.94 -7.49
N ASP A 49 2.70 -20.00 -8.47
CA ASP A 49 1.54 -19.10 -8.59
C ASP A 49 0.34 -19.66 -7.81
N ASP A 50 0.48 -19.83 -6.50
CA ASP A 50 -0.67 -19.77 -5.60
C ASP A 50 -0.76 -18.34 -5.07
N ARG A 51 -1.23 -17.43 -5.93
CA ARG A 51 -1.69 -16.13 -5.48
C ARG A 51 -2.86 -16.38 -4.57
N GLU A 52 -2.73 -16.05 -3.28
CA GLU A 52 -3.91 -15.89 -2.44
C GLU A 52 -4.88 -14.96 -3.19
N HIS A 53 -6.06 -15.49 -3.50
CA HIS A 53 -7.06 -14.76 -4.26
C HIS A 53 -7.65 -13.67 -3.35
N VAL A 54 -7.00 -12.51 -3.31
CA VAL A 54 -7.59 -11.29 -2.77
C VAL A 54 -8.72 -10.92 -3.73
N PRO A 55 -9.98 -10.93 -3.30
CA PRO A 55 -11.09 -10.58 -4.19
C PRO A 55 -10.89 -9.16 -4.72
N GLU A 56 -10.72 -9.03 -6.03
CA GLU A 56 -10.66 -7.73 -6.68
C GLU A 56 -12.09 -7.18 -6.83
N GLU A 57 -12.37 -6.04 -6.21
CA GLU A 57 -13.67 -5.39 -6.29
C GLU A 57 -13.72 -4.49 -7.54
N TYR A 58 -14.18 -5.06 -8.66
CA TYR A 58 -14.25 -4.38 -9.96
C TYR A 58 -15.40 -3.35 -10.08
N THR A 59 -16.20 -3.14 -9.04
CA THR A 59 -17.41 -2.29 -9.08
C THR A 59 -17.18 -0.85 -8.62
N LEU A 60 -16.02 -0.52 -8.06
CA LEU A 60 -15.74 0.78 -7.45
C LEU A 60 -14.77 1.62 -8.28
N GLN A 61 -15.30 2.62 -9.00
CA GLN A 61 -14.50 3.64 -9.69
C GLN A 61 -14.67 5.01 -9.01
N TYR A 62 -13.56 5.68 -8.70
CA TYR A 62 -13.56 7.03 -8.13
C TYR A 62 -13.26 8.05 -9.22
N SER A 63 -14.06 9.11 -9.25
CA SER A 63 -13.89 10.25 -10.16
C SER A 63 -13.86 11.56 -9.37
N ILE A 64 -12.93 12.45 -9.71
CA ILE A 64 -12.92 13.81 -9.19
C ILE A 64 -13.85 14.64 -10.07
N ILE A 65 -14.83 15.27 -9.45
CA ILE A 65 -15.81 16.12 -10.14
C ILE A 65 -15.80 17.52 -9.52
N ASP A 66 -15.98 18.53 -10.36
CA ASP A 66 -16.36 19.85 -9.88
C ASP A 66 -17.80 19.80 -9.39
N PHE A 67 -17.95 19.79 -8.07
CA PHE A 67 -19.26 19.70 -7.44
C PHE A 67 -20.16 20.88 -7.81
N ALA A 68 -19.62 22.10 -7.84
CA ALA A 68 -20.41 23.29 -8.10
C ALA A 68 -20.94 23.26 -9.54
N LEU A 69 -20.08 22.92 -10.50
CA LEU A 69 -20.47 22.77 -11.90
C LEU A 69 -21.52 21.67 -12.08
N VAL A 70 -21.21 20.43 -11.69
CA VAL A 70 -22.08 19.28 -11.94
C VAL A 70 -23.43 19.44 -11.26
N PHE A 71 -23.45 19.78 -9.97
CA PHE A 71 -24.70 19.77 -9.21
C PHE A 71 -25.56 21.02 -9.42
N SER A 72 -24.99 22.16 -9.82
CA SER A 72 -25.79 23.31 -10.26
C SER A 72 -26.50 23.03 -11.58
N THR A 73 -25.82 22.36 -12.53
CA THR A 73 -26.43 21.92 -13.78
C THR A 73 -27.51 20.87 -13.53
N LEU A 74 -27.24 19.84 -12.71
CA LEU A 74 -28.24 18.83 -12.35
C LEU A 74 -29.49 19.46 -11.69
N SER A 75 -29.31 20.46 -10.82
CA SER A 75 -30.42 21.19 -10.18
C SER A 75 -31.40 21.83 -11.18
N SER A 76 -30.96 22.17 -12.40
CA SER A 76 -31.87 22.65 -13.45
C SER A 76 -32.68 21.55 -14.15
N PHE A 77 -32.21 20.30 -14.12
CA PHE A 77 -32.84 19.17 -14.80
C PHE A 77 -33.71 18.30 -13.88
N VAL A 78 -33.46 18.32 -12.56
CA VAL A 78 -34.16 17.47 -11.59
C VAL A 78 -35.28 18.22 -10.84
N ARG A 79 -36.36 17.50 -10.55
CA ARG A 79 -37.49 17.96 -9.72
C ARG A 79 -37.75 16.98 -8.59
N CYS A 80 -38.33 17.47 -7.50
CA CYS A 80 -38.66 16.63 -6.36
C CYS A 80 -39.79 15.65 -6.70
N SER A 81 -39.52 14.35 -6.56
CA SER A 81 -40.49 13.27 -6.79
C SER A 81 -41.19 12.79 -5.52
N ASN A 82 -41.05 13.48 -4.39
CA ASN A 82 -41.74 13.13 -3.16
C ASN A 82 -43.25 13.41 -3.28
N ILE A 83 -44.04 12.63 -2.55
CA ILE A 83 -45.47 12.85 -2.37
C ILE A 83 -45.66 13.71 -1.12
N ILE A 84 -46.46 14.76 -1.25
CA ILE A 84 -46.94 15.62 -0.16
C ILE A 84 -48.39 15.23 0.11
N LYS A 85 -48.70 14.96 1.37
CA LYS A 85 -50.07 14.69 1.81
C LYS A 85 -50.75 16.02 2.09
N ASN A 86 -51.72 16.38 1.27
CA ASN A 86 -52.67 17.44 1.59
C ASN A 86 -53.96 16.81 2.14
N GLU A 87 -54.82 17.60 2.77
CA GLU A 87 -56.00 17.11 3.51
C GLU A 87 -56.97 16.27 2.64
N ASP A 88 -56.96 16.46 1.32
CA ASP A 88 -57.91 15.81 0.42
C ASP A 88 -57.29 14.86 -0.63
N GLU A 89 -56.01 15.01 -1.03
CA GLU A 89 -55.34 14.12 -2.01
C GLU A 89 -53.81 14.10 -1.87
N ASP A 90 -53.19 12.98 -2.25
CA ASP A 90 -51.74 12.82 -2.38
C ASP A 90 -51.23 13.57 -3.63
N GLN A 91 -50.39 14.59 -3.44
CA GLN A 91 -49.87 15.42 -4.52
C GLN A 91 -48.35 15.26 -4.68
N LEU A 92 -47.87 15.09 -5.91
CA LEU A 92 -46.43 15.17 -6.22
C LEU A 92 -45.89 16.57 -5.97
N CYS A 93 -44.78 16.66 -5.23
CA CYS A 93 -44.16 17.92 -4.86
C CYS A 93 -43.78 18.78 -6.07
N ASN A 94 -43.06 18.20 -7.04
CA ASN A 94 -42.48 18.87 -8.21
C ASN A 94 -41.65 20.14 -7.90
N GLY A 95 -41.24 20.31 -6.64
CA GLY A 95 -40.46 21.45 -6.18
C GLY A 95 -39.08 21.51 -6.80
N LYS A 96 -38.48 22.72 -6.81
CA LYS A 96 -37.09 22.90 -7.21
C LYS A 96 -36.18 22.24 -6.20
N VAL A 97 -35.19 21.51 -6.71
CA VAL A 97 -34.20 20.79 -5.89
C VAL A 97 -32.87 21.51 -5.97
N GLN A 98 -32.22 21.74 -4.83
CA GLN A 98 -30.87 22.27 -4.74
C GLN A 98 -29.96 21.25 -4.06
N PHE A 99 -28.69 21.24 -4.47
CA PHE A 99 -27.68 20.36 -3.90
C PHE A 99 -26.63 21.19 -3.15
N LYS A 100 -26.30 20.78 -1.93
CA LYS A 100 -25.27 21.43 -1.11
C LYS A 100 -24.33 20.39 -0.52
N GLN A 101 -23.11 20.82 -0.19
CA GLN A 101 -22.17 20.00 0.58
C GLN A 101 -22.35 20.28 2.08
N CYS A 102 -22.36 19.23 2.91
CA CYS A 102 -22.31 19.36 4.36
C CYS A 102 -21.44 18.27 4.99
N SER A 103 -21.16 18.41 6.29
CA SER A 103 -20.36 17.45 7.07
C SER A 103 -19.06 17.01 6.36
N LYS A 104 -18.34 17.98 5.78
CA LYS A 104 -17.07 17.73 5.09
C LYS A 104 -16.03 17.26 6.10
N PHE A 105 -15.49 16.07 5.87
CA PHE A 105 -14.41 15.52 6.65
C PHE A 105 -13.37 14.90 5.72
N GLY A 106 -12.27 15.62 5.53
CA GLY A 106 -11.30 15.30 4.50
C GLY A 106 -11.83 15.50 3.09
N LEU A 107 -11.60 14.50 2.25
CA LEU A 107 -12.09 14.44 0.87
C LEU A 107 -13.54 13.95 0.80
N GLY A 108 -14.06 13.34 1.87
CA GLY A 108 -15.44 12.89 1.96
C GLY A 108 -16.39 13.95 2.51
N PHE A 109 -17.62 13.96 2.03
CA PHE A 109 -18.67 14.87 2.45
C PHE A 109 -20.05 14.24 2.30
N LYS A 110 -21.08 14.91 2.84
CA LYS A 110 -22.47 14.59 2.57
C LYS A 110 -23.01 15.54 1.52
N ILE A 111 -23.83 15.01 0.63
CA ILE A 111 -24.60 15.77 -0.34
C ILE A 111 -26.00 15.94 0.27
N VAL A 112 -26.38 17.18 0.53
CA VAL A 112 -27.74 17.53 0.96
C VAL A 112 -28.54 17.84 -0.29
N VAL A 113 -29.67 17.16 -0.42
CA VAL A 113 -30.68 17.40 -1.45
C VAL A 113 -31.82 18.16 -0.79
N GLU A 114 -31.86 19.47 -1.00
CA GLU A 114 -32.87 20.36 -0.43
C GLU A 114 -34.00 20.58 -1.43
N CYS A 115 -35.23 20.43 -0.98
CA CYS A 115 -36.43 20.80 -1.72
C CYS A 115 -37.11 21.96 -0.99
N GLU A 116 -37.71 22.88 -1.74
CA GLU A 116 -38.44 24.02 -1.17
C GLU A 116 -39.65 23.61 -0.31
N ARG A 117 -40.20 22.40 -0.51
CA ARG A 117 -41.44 21.93 0.13
C ARG A 117 -41.31 20.60 0.86
N CYS A 118 -40.13 20.00 0.90
CA CYS A 118 -39.92 18.70 1.53
C CYS A 118 -38.68 18.69 2.40
N ASP A 119 -38.62 17.75 3.33
CA ASP A 119 -37.46 17.54 4.16
C ASP A 119 -36.20 17.22 3.35
N PRO A 120 -35.04 17.75 3.76
CA PRO A 120 -33.78 17.52 3.08
C PRO A 120 -33.35 16.07 3.19
N LYS A 121 -32.90 15.50 2.06
CA LYS A 121 -32.31 14.15 2.02
C LYS A 121 -30.79 14.24 2.04
N TYR A 122 -30.14 13.23 2.62
CA TYR A 122 -28.70 13.18 2.76
C TYR A 122 -28.13 11.97 2.04
N ILE A 123 -27.16 12.21 1.16
CA ILE A 123 -26.44 11.19 0.41
C ILE A 123 -24.96 11.25 0.83
N LEU A 124 -24.33 10.10 1.02
CA LEU A 124 -22.90 10.04 1.32
C LEU A 124 -22.10 10.14 0.01
N SER A 125 -21.05 10.97 -0.03
CA SER A 125 -20.18 11.06 -1.22
C SER A 125 -19.37 9.78 -1.46
N CYS A 126 -19.08 9.03 -0.39
CA CYS A 126 -18.42 7.73 -0.45
C CYS A 126 -18.77 6.91 0.82
N GLN A 127 -18.47 5.61 0.78
CA GLN A 127 -18.69 4.72 1.91
C GLN A 127 -17.90 5.17 3.15
N LYS A 128 -18.45 4.87 4.33
CA LYS A 128 -17.80 5.08 5.61
C LYS A 128 -17.34 3.76 6.19
N ILE A 129 -16.11 3.75 6.72
CA ILE A 129 -15.58 2.68 7.54
C ILE A 129 -15.57 3.21 8.97
N GLY A 130 -16.50 2.71 9.80
CA GLY A 130 -16.79 3.31 11.10
C GLY A 130 -17.29 4.75 10.96
N ARG A 131 -16.57 5.70 11.57
CA ARG A 131 -16.94 7.14 11.52
C ARG A 131 -16.29 7.89 10.37
N MET A 132 -15.32 7.30 9.68
CA MET A 132 -14.47 7.98 8.70
C MET A 132 -14.83 7.59 7.28
N TYR A 133 -14.63 8.51 6.34
CA TYR A 133 -14.78 8.23 4.92
C TYR A 133 -13.62 7.35 4.43
N GLU A 134 -13.96 6.30 3.69
CA GLU A 134 -13.01 5.38 3.10
C GLU A 134 -12.00 6.09 2.19
N LEU A 135 -12.48 7.07 1.40
CA LEU A 135 -11.67 7.83 0.46
C LEU A 135 -10.45 8.50 1.15
N ASN A 136 -10.61 8.98 2.38
CA ASN A 136 -9.50 9.56 3.14
C ASN A 136 -8.42 8.52 3.41
N ARG A 137 -8.82 7.30 3.81
CA ARG A 137 -7.88 6.21 4.10
C ARG A 137 -7.10 5.82 2.84
N ARG A 138 -7.79 5.67 1.70
CA ARG A 138 -7.16 5.39 0.40
C ARG A 138 -6.18 6.50 0.01
N PHE A 139 -6.58 7.76 0.18
CA PHE A 139 -5.72 8.90 -0.12
C PHE A 139 -4.42 8.91 0.69
N PHE A 140 -4.50 8.73 2.01
CA PHE A 140 -3.31 8.68 2.87
C PHE A 140 -2.43 7.47 2.56
N PHE A 141 -3.05 6.31 2.28
CA PHE A 141 -2.35 5.10 1.89
C PHE A 141 -1.53 5.26 0.61
N VAL A 142 -2.14 5.79 -0.46
CA VAL A 142 -1.45 6.04 -1.73
C VAL A 142 -0.32 7.03 -1.55
N MET A 143 -0.56 8.15 -0.86
CA MET A 143 0.49 9.14 -0.58
C MET A 143 1.65 8.57 0.23
N ARG A 144 1.40 7.56 1.09
CA ARG A 144 2.43 6.85 1.84
C ARG A 144 3.22 5.89 0.95
N ILE A 145 2.56 5.11 0.10
CA ILE A 145 3.21 4.18 -0.84
C ILE A 145 4.13 4.93 -1.80
N LEU A 146 3.69 6.09 -2.30
CA LEU A 146 4.49 6.95 -3.17
C LEU A 146 5.68 7.62 -2.45
N GLY A 147 5.83 7.42 -1.13
CA GLY A 147 6.91 8.02 -0.35
C GLY A 147 6.76 9.53 -0.10
N LEU A 148 5.59 10.11 -0.40
CA LEU A 148 5.35 11.55 -0.27
C LEU A 148 4.87 11.94 1.14
N GLY A 149 4.10 11.06 1.78
CA GLY A 149 3.55 11.24 3.12
C GLY A 149 2.67 12.50 3.27
N LEU A 150 2.61 13.05 4.49
CA LEU A 150 1.77 14.22 4.81
C LEU A 150 2.16 15.46 3.98
N ALA A 151 3.45 15.66 3.71
CA ALA A 151 3.90 16.76 2.87
C ALA A 151 3.37 16.62 1.42
N GLY A 152 3.33 15.40 0.91
CA GLY A 152 2.67 15.05 -0.35
C GLY A 152 1.20 15.41 -0.36
N CYS A 153 0.47 14.97 0.67
CA CYS A 153 -0.95 15.26 0.81
C CYS A 153 -1.23 16.77 0.74
N LYS A 154 -0.45 17.57 1.49
CA LYS A 154 -0.62 19.04 1.54
C LYS A 154 -0.35 19.69 0.20
N LYS A 155 0.73 19.28 -0.48
CA LYS A 155 1.07 19.79 -1.81
C LYS A 155 -0.01 19.44 -2.83
N PHE A 156 -0.44 18.17 -2.86
CA PHE A 156 -1.50 17.73 -3.77
C PHE A 156 -2.79 18.51 -3.56
N CYS A 157 -3.29 18.59 -2.32
CA CYS A 157 -4.52 19.32 -2.04
C CYS A 157 -4.40 20.81 -2.36
N GLY A 158 -3.25 21.43 -2.05
CA GLY A 158 -3.00 22.83 -2.38
C GLY A 158 -2.95 23.11 -3.88
N LEU A 159 -2.38 22.20 -4.69
CA LEU A 159 -2.31 22.34 -6.15
C LEU A 159 -3.65 22.06 -6.84
N MET A 160 -4.53 21.29 -6.22
CA MET A 160 -5.84 20.92 -6.74
C MET A 160 -6.97 21.82 -6.20
N ASP A 161 -6.65 22.89 -5.47
CA ASP A 161 -7.60 23.76 -4.76
C ASP A 161 -8.57 23.00 -3.83
N ILE A 162 -8.10 21.90 -3.25
CA ILE A 162 -8.83 21.10 -2.27
C ILE A 162 -8.50 21.59 -0.87
N SER A 163 -9.52 21.87 -0.06
CA SER A 163 -9.35 22.27 1.35
C SER A 163 -8.40 21.31 2.10
N SER A 164 -7.30 21.86 2.60
CA SER A 164 -6.26 21.13 3.34
C SER A 164 -6.46 21.11 4.85
N SER A 165 -7.59 21.61 5.37
CA SER A 165 -7.82 21.78 6.81
C SER A 165 -7.78 20.48 7.60
N PHE A 166 -8.01 19.35 6.95
CA PHE A 166 -7.93 18.01 7.54
C PHE A 166 -6.52 17.42 7.58
N LEU A 167 -5.53 18.06 6.93
CA LEU A 167 -4.16 17.57 6.79
C LEU A 167 -3.27 18.03 7.94
N ASN A 168 -3.67 17.69 9.16
CA ASN A 168 -2.83 17.88 10.35
C ASN A 168 -2.08 16.58 10.71
N GLN A 169 -1.05 16.73 11.53
CA GLN A 169 -0.17 15.60 11.90
C GLN A 169 -0.94 14.51 12.66
N SER A 170 -1.81 14.88 13.60
CA SER A 170 -2.57 13.91 14.40
C SER A 170 -3.55 13.09 13.56
N THR A 171 -4.23 13.71 12.58
CA THR A 171 -5.12 13.01 11.65
C THR A 171 -4.32 12.06 10.76
N TYR A 172 -3.18 12.53 10.26
CA TYR A 172 -2.28 11.69 9.48
C TYR A 172 -1.81 10.46 10.27
N ASP A 173 -1.29 10.67 11.48
CA ASP A 173 -0.79 9.60 12.34
C ASP A 173 -1.91 8.61 12.71
N PHE A 174 -3.13 9.10 12.94
CA PHE A 174 -4.30 8.25 13.14
C PHE A 174 -4.56 7.34 11.93
N TYR A 175 -4.58 7.89 10.71
CA TYR A 175 -4.79 7.09 9.50
C TYR A 175 -3.64 6.11 9.24
N ILE A 176 -2.39 6.54 9.47
CA ILE A 176 -1.22 5.66 9.34
C ILE A 176 -1.26 4.54 10.36
N GLY A 177 -1.68 4.79 11.61
CA GLY A 177 -1.88 3.76 12.61
C GLY A 177 -2.91 2.71 12.16
N LYS A 178 -4.06 3.16 11.63
CA LYS A 178 -5.09 2.26 11.07
C LYS A 178 -4.66 1.50 9.82
N ILE A 179 -3.79 2.10 9.00
CA ILE A 179 -3.18 1.41 7.86
C ILE A 179 -2.20 0.35 8.39
N TYR A 180 -1.37 0.70 9.36
CA TYR A 180 -0.40 -0.20 9.98
C TYR A 180 -1.08 -1.41 10.63
N GLU A 181 -2.12 -1.21 11.44
CA GLU A 181 -2.90 -2.30 12.05
C GLU A 181 -3.38 -3.32 11.00
N CYS A 182 -3.91 -2.83 9.87
CA CYS A 182 -4.38 -3.73 8.81
C CYS A 182 -3.23 -4.40 8.04
N ILE A 183 -2.13 -3.67 7.79
CA ILE A 183 -0.94 -4.27 7.16
C ILE A 183 -0.37 -5.36 8.06
N ASP A 184 -0.28 -5.13 9.36
CA ASP A 184 0.23 -6.09 10.34
C ASP A 184 -0.63 -7.36 10.36
N THR A 185 -1.96 -7.21 10.42
CA THR A 185 -2.87 -8.38 10.35
C THR A 185 -2.71 -9.16 9.06
N VAL A 186 -2.70 -8.48 7.90
CA VAL A 186 -2.50 -9.14 6.59
C VAL A 186 -1.14 -9.83 6.52
N THR A 187 -0.09 -9.17 7.02
CA THR A 187 1.26 -9.71 7.02
C THR A 187 1.37 -10.96 7.89
N GLN A 188 0.73 -10.97 9.07
CA GLN A 188 0.69 -12.15 9.94
C GLN A 188 -0.04 -13.33 9.30
N THR A 189 -1.17 -13.07 8.61
CA THR A 189 -1.89 -14.11 7.87
C THR A 189 -1.02 -14.67 6.75
N LEU A 190 -0.38 -13.81 5.96
CA LEU A 190 0.51 -14.22 4.87
C LEU A 190 1.73 -15.00 5.35
N PHE A 191 2.37 -14.56 6.43
CA PHE A 191 3.53 -15.27 7.01
C PHE A 191 3.13 -16.62 7.60
N SER A 192 1.97 -16.72 8.25
CA SER A 192 1.47 -17.99 8.79
C SER A 192 1.17 -18.98 7.66
N SER A 193 0.47 -18.52 6.62
CA SER A 193 0.18 -19.28 5.40
C SER A 193 1.46 -19.77 4.71
N ALA A 194 2.44 -18.89 4.52
CA ALA A 194 3.74 -19.25 3.94
C ALA A 194 4.54 -20.24 4.81
N ALA A 195 4.45 -20.13 6.14
CA ALA A 195 5.13 -21.05 7.05
C ALA A 195 4.49 -22.44 7.06
N GLU A 196 3.17 -22.54 6.95
CA GLU A 196 2.46 -23.82 6.83
C GLU A 196 2.82 -24.53 5.52
N GLU A 197 2.85 -23.81 4.40
CA GLU A 197 3.25 -24.36 3.11
C GLU A 197 4.71 -24.84 3.11
N GLU A 198 5.62 -24.07 3.70
CA GLU A 198 7.02 -24.48 3.83
C GLU A 198 7.16 -25.77 4.66
N LYS A 199 6.40 -25.91 5.75
CA LYS A 199 6.38 -27.15 6.54
C LYS A 199 5.89 -28.34 5.71
N GLN A 200 4.83 -28.17 4.93
CA GLN A 200 4.29 -29.22 4.06
C GLN A 200 5.30 -29.64 2.97
N LEU A 201 5.99 -28.67 2.36
CA LEU A 201 7.02 -28.96 1.35
C LEU A 201 8.26 -29.62 1.97
N THR A 202 8.61 -29.24 3.20
CA THR A 202 9.75 -29.83 3.94
C THR A 202 9.45 -31.26 4.37
N SER A 203 8.23 -31.54 4.82
CA SER A 203 7.83 -32.91 5.20
C SER A 203 7.80 -33.84 3.99
N LEU A 204 7.32 -33.36 2.84
CA LEU A 204 7.28 -34.12 1.59
C LEU A 204 8.67 -34.42 1.02
N GLU A 205 9.62 -33.48 1.09
CA GLU A 205 11.00 -33.72 0.63
C GLU A 205 11.76 -34.74 1.51
N ASN A 206 11.41 -34.82 2.79
CA ASN A 206 12.07 -35.70 3.75
C ASN A 206 11.31 -37.02 4.02
N ASP A 207 10.23 -37.31 3.27
CA ASP A 207 9.34 -38.47 3.48
C ASP A 207 8.81 -38.57 4.93
N LEU A 208 8.51 -37.43 5.56
CA LEU A 208 8.01 -37.33 6.94
C LEU A 208 6.50 -37.02 6.95
N GLN A 209 5.78 -37.58 7.93
CA GLN A 209 4.34 -37.34 8.07
C GLN A 209 4.01 -35.94 8.62
N ASP A 210 4.89 -35.39 9.45
CA ASP A 210 4.83 -34.01 9.96
C ASP A 210 6.23 -33.55 10.40
N THR A 211 6.51 -32.26 10.33
CA THR A 211 7.80 -31.67 10.72
C THR A 211 7.63 -30.27 11.31
N THR A 212 8.27 -30.03 12.46
CA THR A 212 8.43 -28.67 13.00
C THR A 212 9.65 -27.95 12.45
N ASP A 213 10.58 -28.70 11.87
CA ASP A 213 11.82 -28.18 11.32
C ASP A 213 11.59 -27.62 9.93
N VAL A 214 12.10 -26.41 9.70
CA VAL A 214 11.94 -25.69 8.45
C VAL A 214 13.31 -25.21 7.98
N SER A 215 13.64 -25.48 6.72
CA SER A 215 14.84 -24.95 6.09
C SER A 215 14.59 -23.53 5.63
N VAL A 216 15.38 -22.58 6.13
CA VAL A 216 15.24 -21.16 5.78
C VAL A 216 16.50 -20.60 5.15
N SER A 217 16.30 -19.73 4.17
CA SER A 217 17.33 -18.86 3.62
C SER A 217 17.11 -17.44 4.15
N SER A 218 18.18 -16.77 4.58
CA SER A 218 18.12 -15.38 5.03
C SER A 218 18.84 -14.47 4.04
N ASP A 219 18.23 -13.34 3.71
CA ASP A 219 18.87 -12.25 2.97
C ASP A 219 18.65 -10.94 3.71
N GLY A 220 19.58 -10.00 3.57
CA GLY A 220 19.51 -8.73 4.28
C GLY A 220 20.27 -7.62 3.59
N ILE A 221 19.66 -6.44 3.63
CA ILE A 221 20.24 -5.21 3.09
C ILE A 221 20.55 -4.24 4.21
N TRP A 222 21.70 -3.57 4.09
CA TRP A 222 22.19 -2.57 5.04
C TRP A 222 22.46 -1.28 4.30
N ASN A 223 22.05 -0.15 4.88
CA ASN A 223 22.26 1.16 4.27
C ASN A 223 23.76 1.52 4.16
N LYS A 224 24.59 1.03 5.10
CA LYS A 224 26.06 1.16 5.02
C LYS A 224 26.72 -0.21 4.97
N ARG A 225 27.81 -0.30 4.22
CA ARG A 225 28.66 -1.50 4.14
C ARG A 225 29.45 -1.64 5.44
N GLY A 226 29.30 -2.78 6.13
CA GLY A 226 29.94 -3.08 7.42
C GLY A 226 28.95 -3.16 8.59
N PHE A 227 29.36 -3.77 9.70
CA PHE A 227 28.53 -4.03 10.90
C PHE A 227 28.09 -2.78 11.68
N SER A 228 28.32 -1.57 11.14
CA SER A 228 27.98 -0.29 11.77
C SER A 228 26.78 0.41 11.13
N SER A 229 25.97 -0.31 10.34
CA SER A 229 24.78 0.28 9.73
C SER A 229 23.66 0.43 10.77
N LEU A 230 23.19 1.67 10.94
CA LEU A 230 22.10 2.06 11.84
C LEU A 230 20.70 1.73 11.28
N PHE A 231 20.67 1.19 10.06
CA PHE A 231 19.49 0.84 9.29
C PHE A 231 19.76 -0.47 8.55
N GLY A 232 18.96 -1.49 8.83
CA GLY A 232 19.03 -2.78 8.16
C GLY A 232 17.66 -3.41 8.02
N VAL A 233 17.47 -4.14 6.93
CA VAL A 233 16.30 -4.99 6.71
C VAL A 233 16.82 -6.41 6.49
N THR A 234 16.26 -7.39 7.19
CA THR A 234 16.56 -8.81 6.99
C THR A 234 15.25 -9.53 6.70
N SER A 235 15.21 -10.35 5.66
CA SER A 235 14.09 -11.21 5.31
C SER A 235 14.49 -12.67 5.47
N LEU A 236 13.61 -13.45 6.09
CA LEU A 236 13.68 -14.91 6.12
C LEU A 236 12.76 -15.46 5.04
N MET A 237 13.28 -16.37 4.24
CA MET A 237 12.57 -17.03 3.15
C MET A 237 12.59 -18.53 3.35
N GLY A 238 11.49 -19.22 3.05
CA GLY A 238 11.46 -20.67 2.96
C GLY A 238 12.41 -21.15 1.86
N TYR A 239 13.16 -22.20 2.14
CA TYR A 239 14.09 -22.77 1.17
C TYR A 239 13.32 -23.45 0.03
N ASN A 240 12.22 -24.13 0.37
CA ASN A 240 11.45 -24.97 -0.56
C ASN A 240 10.34 -24.19 -1.26
N SER A 241 9.52 -23.45 -0.51
CA SER A 241 8.45 -22.58 -1.03
C SER A 241 8.99 -21.35 -1.75
N GLY A 242 10.17 -20.87 -1.36
CA GLY A 242 10.70 -19.58 -1.82
C GLY A 242 9.89 -18.37 -1.34
N LYS A 243 8.91 -18.55 -0.44
CA LYS A 243 8.08 -17.48 0.12
C LYS A 243 8.76 -16.80 1.31
N VAL A 244 8.37 -15.56 1.60
CA VAL A 244 8.90 -14.82 2.76
C VAL A 244 8.15 -15.27 4.02
N LEU A 245 8.91 -15.74 5.00
CA LEU A 245 8.39 -16.24 6.28
C LEU A 245 8.39 -15.15 7.37
N ASP A 246 9.36 -14.25 7.32
CA ASP A 246 9.46 -13.15 8.28
C ASP A 246 10.33 -12.00 7.72
N VAL A 247 10.10 -10.78 8.19
CA VAL A 247 10.88 -9.59 7.86
C VAL A 247 11.19 -8.80 9.13
N LEU A 248 12.48 -8.68 9.44
CA LEU A 248 12.96 -7.88 10.55
C LEU A 248 13.56 -6.56 10.06
N LEU A 249 13.05 -5.47 10.62
CA LEU A 249 13.53 -4.12 10.41
C LEU A 249 14.31 -3.64 11.64
N LYS A 250 15.60 -3.33 11.46
CA LYS A 250 16.45 -2.78 12.53
C LYS A 250 16.75 -1.31 12.26
N PHE A 251 16.29 -0.48 13.20
CA PHE A 251 16.49 0.97 13.22
C PHE A 251 17.16 1.36 14.54
N SER A 252 18.30 2.04 14.51
CA SER A 252 18.99 2.48 15.73
C SER A 252 18.96 4.00 15.94
N TYR A 253 17.95 4.69 15.40
CA TYR A 253 17.64 6.07 15.77
C TYR A 253 16.57 6.05 16.85
N VAL A 254 17.00 5.94 18.11
CA VAL A 254 16.11 6.23 19.24
C VAL A 254 15.95 7.75 19.32
N LYS A 255 14.81 8.27 18.88
CA LYS A 255 14.21 9.43 19.54
C LYS A 255 13.01 8.91 20.33
N ALA A 256 13.14 9.00 21.65
CA ALA A 256 12.21 8.57 22.68
C ALA A 256 10.73 8.47 22.27
N GLY A 257 10.18 7.27 22.42
CA GLY A 257 8.75 6.96 22.37
C GLY A 257 8.57 5.47 22.62
N LYS A 258 8.33 5.10 23.88
CA LYS A 258 8.08 3.71 24.30
C LYS A 258 6.85 3.17 23.57
N ILE A 259 6.98 1.98 22.98
CA ILE A 259 5.85 1.10 22.68
C ILE A 259 6.02 -0.08 23.64
N ASN A 260 5.10 -0.19 24.59
CA ASN A 260 4.80 -1.42 25.32
C ASN A 260 3.59 -2.06 24.64
#